data_AF-G9QK21-F1
#
_entry.id   AF-G9QK21-F1
#
_cell.length_a   1.000
_cell.length_b   1.000
_cell.length_c   1.000
_cell.angle_alpha   90.00
_cell.angle_beta   90.00
_cell.angle_gamma   90.00
#
_symmetry.space_group_name_H-M   'P 1'
#
loop_
_entity.id
_entity.type
_entity.pdbx_description
1 polymer ?
#
loop_
_entity_poly.entity_id
_entity_poly.type
_entity_poly.pdbx_seq_one_letter_code
_entity_poly.pdbx_strand_id
1 'polypeptide(L)' 'MKKLPILFLTILLLLTLLINLLGLMKLVPLYITSPILFIVIFLFISYLNDRKRFKGFR' A
#
# COMPACT_ATOMS: atom_id res chain seq x y z
N MET A 1 -3.80 -8.99 17.85
CA MET A 1 -2.47 -8.63 17.28
C MET A 1 -2.54 -8.09 15.82
N LYS A 2 -3.64 -7.50 15.35
CA LYS A 2 -3.83 -7.07 13.94
C LYS A 2 -3.69 -5.55 13.68
N LYS A 3 -3.29 -4.76 14.68
CA LYS A 3 -3.16 -3.28 14.56
C LYS A 3 -1.78 -2.85 14.06
N LEU A 4 -0.74 -3.57 14.48
CA LEU A 4 0.65 -3.35 14.09
C LEU A 4 0.89 -3.42 12.56
N PRO A 5 0.32 -4.39 11.83
CA PRO A 5 0.50 -4.45 10.38
C PRO A 5 -0.22 -3.31 9.65
N ILE A 6 -1.35 -2.84 10.18
CA ILE A 6 -2.05 -1.66 9.63
C ILE A 6 -1.19 -0.42 9.75
N LEU A 7 -0.63 -0.16 10.94
CA LEU A 7 0.18 1.03 11.15
C LEU A 7 1.38 1.06 10.19
N PHE A 8 2.05 -0.09 10.05
CA PHE A 8 3.14 -0.25 9.10
C PHE A 8 2.72 0.00 7.66
N LEU A 9 1.61 -0.62 7.21
CA LEU A 9 1.10 -0.43 5.84
C LEU A 9 0.67 1.01 5.57
N THR A 10 0.09 1.70 6.56
CA THR A 10 -0.28 3.12 6.45
C THR A 10 0.96 4.01 6.28
N ILE A 11 2.02 3.76 7.08
CA ILE A 11 3.29 4.49 6.95
C ILE A 11 3.93 4.23 5.59
N LEU A 12 3.94 2.98 5.14
CA LEU A 12 4.47 2.59 3.83
C LEU A 12 3.72 3.26 2.67
N LEU A 13 2.39 3.35 2.78
CA LEU A 13 1.53 4.03 1.80
C LEU A 13 1.83 5.54 1.75
N LEU A 14 1.97 6.20 2.90
CA LEU A 14 2.35 7.62 2.95
C LEU A 14 3.72 7.87 2.33
N LEU A 15 4.70 7.02 2.64
CA LEU A 15 6.07 7.16 2.14
C LEU A 15 6.15 6.96 0.63
N THR A 16 5.49 5.94 0.09
CA THR A 16 5.45 5.68 -1.36
C THR A 16 4.66 6.75 -2.12
N LEU A 17 3.66 7.36 -1.49
CA LEU A 17 2.91 8.49 -2.05
C LEU A 17 3.78 9.75 -2.14
N LEU A 18 4.59 10.04 -1.12
CA LEU A 18 5.60 11.11 -1.16
C LEU A 18 6.63 10.88 -2.27
N ILE A 19 7.16 9.66 -2.40
CA ILE A 19 8.11 9.33 -3.47
C ILE A 19 7.47 9.47 -4.86
N ASN A 20 6.21 9.09 -5.01
CA ASN A 20 5.52 9.25 -6.28
C ASN A 20 5.27 10.73 -6.64
N LEU A 21 5.05 11.60 -5.65
CA LEU A 21 5.04 13.06 -5.85
C LEU A 21 6.39 13.57 -6.38
N LEU A 22 7.50 13.06 -5.85
CA LEU A 22 8.83 13.37 -6.41
C LEU A 22 8.99 12.84 -7.83
N GLY A 23 8.42 11.66 -8.12
CA GLY A 23 8.35 11.09 -9.46
C GLY A 23 7.61 12.00 -10.45
N LEU A 24 6.48 12.59 -10.04
CA LEU A 24 5.72 13.56 -10.83
C LEU A 24 6.53 14.83 -11.13
N MET A 25 7.41 15.25 -10.23
CA MET A 25 8.34 16.36 -10.42
C MET A 25 9.55 16.01 -11.31
N LYS A 26 9.58 14.81 -11.92
CA LYS A 26 10.69 14.28 -12.73
C LYS A 26 12.01 14.11 -11.97
N LEU A 27 11.97 14.07 -10.63
CA LEU A 27 13.15 13.85 -9.78
C LEU A 27 13.53 12.36 -9.72
N VAL A 28 12.53 11.49 -9.87
CA VAL A 28 12.66 10.02 -9.86
C VAL A 28 11.88 9.48 -11.06
N PRO A 29 12.31 8.36 -11.67
CA PRO A 29 11.59 7.85 -12.83
C PRO A 29 10.18 7.35 -12.46
N LEU A 30 9.18 7.92 -13.12
CA LEU A 30 7.75 7.67 -12.86
C LEU A 30 7.35 6.21 -13.11
N TYR A 31 8.04 5.55 -14.04
CA TYR A 31 7.87 4.12 -14.34
C TYR A 31 8.33 3.20 -13.19
N ILE A 32 9.04 3.72 -12.18
CA ILE A 32 9.42 2.99 -10.97
C ILE A 32 8.48 3.35 -9.82
N THR A 33 8.23 4.64 -9.61
CA THR A 33 7.43 5.11 -8.47
C THR A 33 5.97 4.70 -8.57
N SER A 34 5.39 4.72 -9.76
CA SER A 34 3.97 4.38 -9.97
C SER A 34 3.67 2.89 -9.75
N PRO A 35 4.45 1.91 -10.27
CA PRO A 35 4.25 0.49 -9.92
C PRO A 35 4.41 0.20 -8.43
N ILE A 36 5.37 0.85 -7.76
CA ILE A 36 5.57 0.70 -6.32
C ILE A 36 4.35 1.19 -5.55
N LEU A 37 3.85 2.40 -5.87
CA LEU A 37 2.64 2.96 -5.26
C LEU A 37 1.44 2.01 -5.45
N PHE A 38 1.28 1.45 -6.66
CA PHE A 38 0.20 0.53 -6.99
C PHE A 38 0.24 -0.74 -6.14
N ILE A 39 1.42 -1.37 -5.99
CA ILE A 39 1.60 -2.56 -5.15
C ILE A 39 1.23 -2.27 -3.69
N VAL A 40 1.68 -1.13 -3.16
CA VAL A 40 1.39 -0.75 -1.77
C VAL A 40 -0.09 -0.49 -1.54
N ILE A 41 -0.77 0.20 -2.47
CA ILE A 41 -2.22 0.39 -2.42
C ILE A 41 -2.95 -0.96 -2.49
N PHE A 42 -2.54 -1.85 -3.38
CA PHE A 42 -3.13 -3.18 -3.52
C PHE A 42 -2.99 -3.99 -2.22
N LEU A 43 -1.80 -4.02 -1.62
CA LEU A 43 -1.56 -4.69 -0.34
C LEU A 43 -2.40 -4.08 0.79
N PHE A 44 -2.51 -2.74 0.83
CA PHE A 44 -3.33 -2.05 1.82
C PHE A 44 -4.80 -2.45 1.72
N ILE A 45 -5.37 -2.41 0.51
CA ILE A 45 -6.77 -2.80 0.26
C ILE A 45 -6.97 -4.29 0.55
N SER A 46 -6.06 -5.15 0.09
CA SER A 46 -6.12 -6.59 0.34
C SER A 46 -6.11 -6.90 1.84
N TYR A 47 -5.26 -6.21 2.61
CA TYR A 47 -5.21 -6.36 4.07
C TYR A 47 -6.50 -5.90 4.76
N LEU A 48 -7.11 -4.81 4.29
CA LEU A 48 -8.41 -4.37 4.80
C LEU A 48 -9.52 -5.38 4.47
N ASN A 49 -9.48 -5.97 3.26
CA ASN A 49 -10.48 -6.91 2.79
C ASN A 49 -10.39 -8.29 3.46
N ASP A 50 -9.20 -8.70 3.90
CA ASP A 50 -8.98 -9.97 4.61
C ASP A 50 -9.83 -10.11 5.89
N ARG A 51 -10.29 -8.99 6.47
CA ARG A 51 -11.18 -9.00 7.65
C ARG A 51 -12.60 -9.48 7.37
N LYS A 52 -13.09 -9.42 6.12
CA LYS A 52 -14.48 -9.78 5.77
C LYS A 52 -14.58 -11.07 4.94
N ARG A 53 -13.53 -11.88 4.90
CA ARG A 53 -13.56 -13.13 4.15
C ARG A 53 -14.34 -14.21 4.92
N PHE A 54 -15.38 -14.75 4.28
CA PHE A 54 -16.10 -15.93 4.80
C PHE A 54 -15.12 -17.08 4.98
N LYS A 55 -15.02 -17.61 6.21
CA LYS A 55 -14.04 -18.65 6.57
C LYS A 55 -14.50 -20.07 6.25
N GLY A 56 -15.69 -20.25 5.67
CA GLY A 56 -16.28 -21.58 5.47
C GLY A 56 -16.87 -22.14 6.76
N PHE A 57 -17.66 -23.21 6.62
CA PHE A 57 -18.27 -23.96 7.71
C PHE A 57 -17.29 -24.96 8.35
N ARG A 58 -16.21 -24.48 8.96
CA ARG A 58 -15.40 -25.31 9.87
C ARG A 58 -15.81 -25.08 11.31
#